data_AF-A0A1M5KHI9-F1
#
_entry.id   AF-A0A1M5KHI9-F1
#
_cell.length_a   1.000
_cell.length_b   1.000
_cell.length_c   1.000
_cell.angle_alpha   90.00
_cell.angle_beta   90.00
_cell.angle_gamma   90.00
#
_symmetry.space_group_name_H-M   'P 1'
#
loop_
_entity.id
_entity.type
_entity.pdbx_description
1 polymer ?
#
loop_
_entity_poly.entity_id
_entity_poly.type
_entity_poly.pdbx_seq_one_letter_code
_entity_poly.pdbx_strand_id
1 'polypeptide(L)'
;MLKEEKKARITNCYRALLAQVNYLDSIYADKKDVKDLYEELSILAFYIMQEDYERIVKSIKEIKDLSQEIAELGVKNTDKTSDLNLILEEIKTHLDYVLLQYA
;
A
#
# COMPACT_ATOMS: atom_id res chain seq x y z
N MET A 1 -5.62 3.36 25.10
CA MET A 1 -5.74 3.98 23.76
C MET A 1 -7.19 3.93 23.35
N LEU A 2 -7.82 5.06 23.04
CA LEU A 2 -9.25 5.08 22.72
C LEU A 2 -9.47 4.45 21.33
N LYS A 3 -10.54 3.66 21.17
CA LYS A 3 -10.86 2.95 19.92
C LYS A 3 -10.95 3.92 18.71
N GLU A 4 -11.45 5.12 18.95
CA GLU A 4 -11.57 6.20 17.95
C GLU A 4 -10.22 6.76 17.49
N GLU A 5 -9.24 6.90 18.40
CA GLU A 5 -7.90 7.38 18.06
C GLU A 5 -7.15 6.40 17.16
N LYS A 6 -7.30 5.10 17.43
CA LYS A 6 -6.75 4.03 16.58
C LYS A 6 -7.33 4.12 15.17
N LYS A 7 -8.65 4.21 15.07
CA LYS A 7 -9.37 4.29 13.79
C LYS A 7 -8.96 5.53 12.98
N ALA A 8 -8.81 6.68 13.63
CA ALA A 8 -8.36 7.91 12.99
C ALA A 8 -6.94 7.77 12.40
N ARG A 9 -6.00 7.17 13.14
CA ARG A 9 -4.62 6.95 12.66
C ARG A 9 -4.56 5.98 11.49
N ILE A 10 -5.29 4.86 11.55
CA ILE A 10 -5.37 3.91 10.43
C ILE A 10 -5.95 4.58 9.19
N THR A 11 -7.02 5.37 9.35
CA THR A 11 -7.64 6.11 8.24
C THR A 11 -6.65 7.09 7.60
N ASN A 12 -5.89 7.83 8.40
CA ASN A 12 -4.88 8.76 7.89
C ASN A 12 -3.74 8.03 7.18
N CYS A 13 -3.27 6.91 7.71
CA CYS A 13 -2.27 6.08 7.06
C CYS A 13 -2.76 5.51 5.72
N TYR A 14 -4.02 5.05 5.67
CA TYR A 14 -4.64 4.59 4.43
C TYR A 14 -4.77 5.69 3.37
N ARG A 15 -5.07 6.93 3.78
CA ARG A 15 -5.05 8.09 2.86
C ARG A 15 -3.66 8.37 2.30
N ALA A 16 -2.62 8.21 3.13
CA ALA A 16 -1.24 8.35 2.67
C ALA A 16 -0.87 7.25 1.65
N LEU A 17 -1.28 5.99 1.90
CA LEU A 17 -1.14 4.90 0.92
C LEU A 17 -1.76 5.24 -0.43
N LEU A 18 -3.01 5.71 -0.43
CA LEU A 18 -3.68 6.12 -1.67
C LEU A 18 -2.95 7.27 -2.38
N ALA A 19 -2.44 8.25 -1.63
CA ALA A 19 -1.67 9.33 -2.22
C ALA A 19 -0.38 8.82 -2.89
N GLN A 20 0.30 7.85 -2.28
CA GLN A 20 1.49 7.22 -2.87
C GLN A 20 1.16 6.41 -4.11
N VAL A 21 0.07 5.64 -4.11
CA VAL A 21 -0.35 4.89 -5.32
C VAL A 21 -0.81 5.84 -6.43
N ASN A 22 -1.47 6.96 -6.11
CA ASN A 22 -1.78 8.01 -7.11
C ASN A 22 -0.51 8.61 -7.72
N TYR A 23 0.52 8.85 -6.90
CA TYR A 23 1.78 9.37 -7.40
C TYR A 23 2.53 8.31 -8.24
N LEU A 24 2.51 7.05 -7.81
CA LEU A 24 3.00 5.92 -8.60
C LEU A 24 2.33 5.87 -9.97
N ASP A 25 1.01 6.04 -10.03
CA ASP A 25 0.29 6.13 -11.31
C ASP A 25 0.80 7.30 -12.17
N SER A 26 1.23 8.41 -11.61
CA SER A 26 1.75 9.52 -12.43
C SER A 26 3.13 9.23 -13.05
N ILE A 27 3.92 8.32 -12.45
CA ILE A 27 5.32 8.09 -12.85
C ILE A 27 5.61 6.73 -13.48
N TYR A 28 4.79 5.71 -13.19
CA TYR A 28 4.98 4.33 -13.65
C TYR A 28 4.18 4.06 -14.92
N ALA A 29 4.83 3.38 -15.88
CA ALA A 29 4.30 3.22 -17.22
C ALA A 29 3.21 2.14 -17.31
N ASP A 30 3.36 1.03 -16.57
CA ASP A 30 2.39 -0.06 -16.63
C ASP A 30 1.19 0.22 -15.72
N LYS A 31 0.07 0.59 -16.35
CA LYS A 31 -1.17 0.96 -15.65
C LYS A 31 -1.91 -0.23 -15.07
N LYS A 32 -1.62 -1.44 -15.57
CA LYS A 32 -2.26 -2.64 -15.06
C LYS A 32 -1.80 -2.91 -13.63
N ASP A 33 -0.50 -2.85 -13.37
CA ASP A 33 0.03 -3.15 -12.03
C ASP A 33 -0.45 -2.13 -10.98
N VAL A 34 -0.55 -0.85 -11.36
CA VAL A 34 -1.08 0.18 -10.45
C VAL A 34 -2.57 -0.02 -10.19
N LYS A 35 -3.34 -0.46 -11.19
CA LYS A 35 -4.74 -0.83 -11.02
C LYS A 35 -4.89 -2.02 -10.08
N ASP A 36 -4.04 -3.03 -10.21
CA ASP A 36 -4.02 -4.19 -9.31
C ASP A 36 -3.72 -3.74 -7.85
N LEU A 37 -2.81 -2.78 -7.64
CA LEU A 37 -2.58 -2.16 -6.32
C LEU A 37 -3.81 -1.44 -5.75
N TYR A 38 -4.57 -0.69 -6.58
CA TYR A 38 -5.80 -0.04 -6.12
C TYR A 38 -6.88 -1.04 -5.71
N GLU A 39 -6.99 -2.15 -6.45
CA GLU A 39 -7.95 -3.21 -6.14
C GLU A 39 -7.61 -3.85 -4.79
N GLU A 40 -6.34 -4.21 -4.58
CA GLU A 40 -5.88 -4.77 -3.31
C GLU A 40 -6.02 -3.80 -2.13
N LEU A 41 -5.72 -2.50 -2.32
CA LEU A 41 -5.96 -1.49 -1.29
C LEU A 41 -7.45 -1.36 -0.94
N SER A 42 -8.33 -1.45 -1.94
CA SER A 42 -9.79 -1.40 -1.72
C SER A 42 -10.27 -2.60 -0.90
N ILE A 43 -9.71 -3.78 -1.16
CA ILE A 43 -9.94 -4.99 -0.36
C ILE A 43 -9.44 -4.81 1.07
N LEU A 44 -8.23 -4.27 1.26
CA LEU A 44 -7.69 -3.96 2.58
C LEU A 44 -8.60 -3.00 3.36
N ALA A 45 -9.09 -1.93 2.71
CA ALA A 45 -10.02 -0.98 3.34
C ALA A 45 -11.30 -1.68 3.83
N PHE A 46 -11.85 -2.59 3.02
CA PHE A 46 -13.00 -3.39 3.41
C PHE A 46 -12.69 -4.24 4.65
N TYR A 47 -11.56 -4.93 4.71
CA TYR A 47 -11.19 -5.75 5.87
C TYR A 47 -10.90 -4.90 7.13
N ILE A 48 -10.28 -3.72 6.97
CA ILE A 48 -10.11 -2.73 8.04
C ILE A 48 -11.47 -2.32 8.62
N MET A 49 -12.46 -2.07 7.76
CA MET A 49 -13.82 -1.72 8.20
C MET A 49 -14.52 -2.85 8.96
N GLN A 50 -14.27 -4.11 8.58
CA GLN A 50 -14.82 -5.28 9.26
C GLN A 50 -14.07 -5.66 10.54
N GLU A 51 -12.94 -5.00 10.85
CA GLU A 51 -12.01 -5.39 11.92
C GLU A 51 -11.53 -6.85 11.77
N ASP A 52 -11.47 -7.39 10.54
CA ASP A 52 -11.06 -8.78 10.24
C ASP A 52 -9.54 -8.88 10.19
N TYR A 53 -8.93 -9.15 11.35
CA TYR A 53 -7.48 -9.16 11.50
C TYR A 53 -6.76 -10.14 10.57
N GLU A 54 -7.25 -11.37 10.45
CA GLU A 54 -6.58 -12.41 9.65
C GLU A 54 -6.51 -11.99 8.18
N ARG A 55 -7.61 -11.43 7.65
CA ARG A 55 -7.65 -10.94 6.28
C ARG A 55 -6.86 -9.66 6.07
N ILE A 56 -6.78 -8.76 7.06
CA ILE A 56 -5.91 -7.58 7.02
C ILE A 56 -4.45 -8.00 6.87
N VAL A 57 -3.98 -8.94 7.69
CA VAL A 57 -2.59 -9.44 7.64
C VAL A 57 -2.29 -10.04 6.27
N LYS A 58 -3.20 -10.86 5.74
CA LYS A 58 -3.05 -11.48 4.42
C LYS A 58 -2.99 -10.43 3.30
N SER A 59 -3.94 -9.49 3.29
CA SER A 59 -4.02 -8.44 2.27
C SER A 59 -2.80 -7.52 2.30
N ILE A 60 -2.29 -7.17 3.49
CA ILE A 60 -1.03 -6.41 3.63
C ILE A 60 0.14 -7.14 2.97
N LYS A 61 0.24 -8.46 3.18
CA LYS A 61 1.29 -9.26 2.55
C LYS A 61 1.15 -9.27 1.03
N GLU A 62 -0.06 -9.47 0.51
CA GLU A 62 -0.35 -9.47 -0.93
C GLU A 62 0.04 -8.13 -1.59
N ILE A 63 -0.30 -7.00 -0.98
CA ILE A 63 0.09 -5.67 -1.48
C ILE A 63 1.61 -5.48 -1.46
N LYS A 64 2.29 -5.98 -0.43
CA LYS A 64 3.76 -5.90 -0.33
C LYS A 64 4.45 -6.74 -1.41
N ASP A 65 3.96 -7.95 -1.65
CA ASP A 65 4.48 -8.84 -2.68
C ASP A 65 4.28 -8.20 -4.07
N LEU A 66 3.09 -7.66 -4.35
CA LEU A 66 2.82 -6.91 -5.60
C LEU A 66 3.71 -5.68 -5.75
N SER A 67 3.92 -4.91 -4.68
CA SER A 67 4.82 -3.75 -4.69
C SER A 67 6.26 -4.14 -5.00
N GLN A 68 6.70 -5.31 -4.54
CA GLN A 68 8.03 -5.84 -4.83
C GLN A 68 8.15 -6.27 -6.30
N GLU A 69 7.13 -6.93 -6.86
CA GLU A 69 7.07 -7.29 -8.28
C GLU A 69 7.18 -6.05 -9.18
N ILE A 70 6.47 -4.97 -8.84
CA ILE A 70 6.55 -3.69 -9.56
C ILE A 70 7.97 -3.11 -9.49
N ALA A 71 8.62 -3.16 -8.33
CA ALA A 71 10.01 -2.69 -8.20
C ALA A 71 10.95 -3.45 -9.15
N GLU A 72 10.82 -4.79 -9.20
CA GLU A 72 11.66 -5.67 -10.02
C GLU A 72 11.44 -5.45 -11.52
N LEU A 73 10.19 -5.21 -11.94
CA LEU A 73 9.86 -4.89 -13.33
C LEU A 73 10.33 -3.47 -13.71
N GLY A 74 10.17 -2.51 -12.80
CA GLY A 74 10.50 -1.10 -13.01
C GLY A 74 11.99 -0.79 -13.10
N VAL A 75 12.87 -1.61 -12.48
CA VAL A 75 14.34 -1.50 -12.60
C VAL A 75 14.83 -1.61 -14.05
N LYS A 76 14.03 -2.18 -14.96
CA LYS A 76 14.35 -2.28 -16.39
C LYS A 76 14.22 -0.95 -17.15
N ASN A 77 13.64 0.10 -16.55
CA ASN A 77 13.46 1.43 -17.15
C ASN A 77 14.27 2.49 -16.37
N THR A 78 15.40 2.93 -16.94
CA THR A 78 16.55 3.50 -16.20
C THR A 78 16.46 4.95 -15.70
N ASP A 79 15.47 5.74 -16.10
CA ASP A 79 15.47 7.20 -15.79
C ASP A 79 14.60 7.60 -14.57
N LYS A 80 13.76 6.72 -14.05
CA LYS A 80 12.87 6.99 -12.88
C LYS A 80 12.96 5.95 -11.77
N THR A 81 13.95 5.06 -11.83
CA THR A 81 14.06 3.91 -10.93
C THR A 81 14.22 4.33 -9.45
N SER A 82 14.87 5.47 -9.17
CA SER A 82 15.02 5.98 -7.80
C SER A 82 13.70 6.40 -7.16
N ASP A 83 12.88 7.15 -7.90
CA ASP A 83 11.60 7.67 -7.41
C ASP A 83 10.58 6.53 -7.27
N LEU A 84 10.59 5.59 -8.21
CA LEU A 84 9.77 4.39 -8.14
C LEU A 84 10.06 3.58 -6.86
N ASN A 85 11.33 3.25 -6.64
CA ASN A 85 11.72 2.45 -5.47
C ASN A 85 11.41 3.18 -4.16
N LEU A 86 11.61 4.51 -4.11
CA LEU A 86 11.26 5.31 -2.94
C LEU A 86 9.76 5.21 -2.61
N ILE A 87 8.88 5.40 -3.59
CA ILE A 87 7.43 5.32 -3.39
C ILE A 87 7.01 3.92 -2.92
N LEU A 88 7.57 2.87 -3.52
CA LEU A 88 7.24 1.49 -3.16
C LEU A 88 7.69 1.16 -1.72
N GLU A 89 8.85 1.66 -1.28
CA GLU A 89 9.29 1.53 0.10
C GLU A 89 8.42 2.35 1.08
N GLU A 90 7.96 3.53 0.67
CA GLU A 90 6.99 4.29 1.45
C GLU A 90 5.67 3.52 1.60
N ILE A 91 5.15 2.92 0.52
CA ILE A 91 3.95 2.06 0.58
C ILE A 91 4.14 0.92 1.59
N LYS A 92 5.25 0.18 1.50
CA LYS A 92 5.57 -0.91 2.44
C LYS A 92 5.61 -0.42 3.90
N THR A 93 6.24 0.73 4.14
CA THR A 93 6.34 1.35 5.47
C THR A 93 4.97 1.70 6.04
N HIS A 94 4.07 2.26 5.22
CA HIS A 94 2.71 2.55 5.67
C HIS A 94 1.91 1.27 5.96
N LEU A 95 2.08 0.21 5.16
CA LEU A 95 1.44 -1.08 5.41
C LEU A 95 1.93 -1.72 6.73
N ASP A 96 3.23 -1.62 7.02
CA ASP A 96 3.77 -2.06 8.32
C ASP A 96 3.18 -1.27 9.48
N TYR A 97 3.01 0.04 9.32
CA TYR A 97 2.34 0.85 10.32
C TYR A 97 0.90 0.39 10.57
N VAL A 98 0.14 0.09 9.51
CA VAL A 98 -1.22 -0.46 9.64
C VAL A 98 -1.16 -1.76 10.42
N LEU A 99 -0.28 -2.69 10.05
CA LEU A 99 -0.12 -3.99 10.70
C LEU A 99 0.16 -3.84 12.21
N LEU A 100 1.06 -2.91 12.59
CA LEU A 100 1.37 -2.60 13.99
C LEU A 100 0.16 -2.10 14.81
N GLN A 101 -0.87 -1.54 14.17
CA GLN A 101 -2.07 -1.16 14.90
C GLN A 101 -2.94 -2.37 15.28
N TYR A 102 -2.71 -3.53 14.66
CA TYR A 102 -3.49 -4.75 14.87
C TYR A 102 -2.72 -5.91 15.51
N ALA A 103 -1.41 -5.75 15.75
CA ALA A 103 -0.62 -6.60 16.64
C ALA A 103 -0.92 -6.31 18.12
#